data_AF-A0A7C5VD32-F1
#
_entry.id   AF-A0A7C5VD32-F1
#
_cell.length_a   1.000
_cell.length_b   1.000
_cell.length_c   1.000
_cell.angle_alpha   90.00
_cell.angle_beta   90.00
_cell.angle_gamma   90.00
#
_symmetry.space_group_name_H-M   'P 1'
#
loop_
_entity.id
_entity.type
_entity.pdbx_description
1 polymer ?
#
loop_
_entity_poly.entity_id
_entity_poly.type
_entity_poly.pdbx_seq_one_letter_code
_entity_poly.pdbx_strand_id
1 'polypeptide(L)'
;MKGIEVRREELMRMISSLEAVLRMKVEPFTVEVRPLLERLRRIVEENRDAETLVLDAEALYRVSVVLALQQKAIVQSASSLFVDAQIVASKVIGSPPVALAGVFLLAWRPLVRIEQVSSPLLLRWYEHFLSLPTRGVVQ
;
A
#
# COMPACT_ATOMS: atom_id res chain seq x y z
N MET A 1 21.15 20.98 -32.79
CA MET A 1 21.46 21.65 -31.50
C MET A 1 20.19 21.89 -30.66
N LYS A 2 19.16 22.56 -31.18
CA LYS A 2 17.93 22.90 -30.42
C LYS A 2 17.24 21.73 -29.69
N GLY A 3 17.22 20.53 -30.28
CA GLY A 3 16.60 19.35 -29.64
C GLY A 3 17.40 18.74 -28.49
N ILE A 4 18.72 18.94 -28.42
CA ILE A 4 19.55 18.47 -27.31
C ILE A 4 19.29 19.34 -26.07
N GLU A 5 19.19 20.65 -26.30
CA GLU A 5 18.98 21.65 -25.25
C GLU A 5 17.62 21.47 -24.56
N VAL A 6 16.56 21.19 -25.32
CA VAL A 6 15.22 20.89 -24.77
C VAL A 6 15.24 19.65 -23.87
N ARG A 7 15.98 18.60 -24.24
CA ARG A 7 16.07 17.37 -23.44
C ARG A 7 16.88 17.56 -22.16
N ARG A 8 17.93 18.38 -22.21
CA ARG A 8 18.69 18.76 -21.02
C ARG A 8 17.85 19.59 -20.05
N GLU A 9 17.06 20.53 -20.56
CA GLU A 9 16.09 21.24 -19.73
C GLU A 9 15.08 20.27 -19.08
N GLU A 10 14.59 19.28 -19.82
CA GLU A 10 13.69 18.27 -19.28
C GLU A 10 14.36 17.48 -18.13
N LEU A 11 15.60 17.02 -18.32
CA LEU A 11 16.37 16.35 -17.27
C LEU A 11 16.56 17.26 -16.05
N MET A 12 16.93 18.53 -16.25
CA MET A 12 17.08 19.48 -15.14
C MET A 12 15.77 19.73 -14.38
N ARG A 13 14.64 19.81 -15.08
CA ARG A 13 13.30 19.93 -14.45
C ARG A 13 12.92 18.67 -13.67
N MET A 14 13.30 17.50 -14.17
CA MET A 14 13.08 16.23 -13.47
C MET A 14 13.92 16.17 -12.19
N ILE A 15 15.20 16.48 -12.31
CA ILE A 15 16.20 16.59 -11.23
C ILE A 15 15.69 17.52 -10.13
N SER A 16 15.22 18.73 -10.47
CA SER A 16 14.74 19.70 -9.49
C SER A 16 13.44 19.25 -8.80
N SER A 17 12.51 18.66 -9.56
CA SER A 17 11.28 18.10 -9.02
C SER A 17 11.55 16.98 -8.01
N LEU A 18 12.45 16.05 -8.34
CA LEU A 18 12.84 14.95 -7.45
C LEU A 18 13.52 15.48 -6.19
N GLU A 19 14.36 16.52 -6.31
CA GLU A 19 15.02 17.14 -5.17
C GLU A 19 14.05 17.87 -4.24
N ALA A 20 13.02 18.50 -4.80
CA ALA A 20 11.95 19.09 -4.00
C ALA A 20 11.21 18.03 -3.17
N VAL A 21 10.94 16.85 -3.76
CA VAL A 21 10.33 15.72 -3.03
C VAL A 21 11.26 15.15 -1.97
N LEU A 22 12.57 15.13 -2.20
CA LEU A 22 13.54 14.66 -1.20
C LEU A 22 13.70 15.64 -0.03
N ARG A 23 13.60 16.95 -0.28
CA ARG A 23 13.80 18.01 0.73
C ARG A 23 12.52 18.36 1.49
N MET A 24 11.39 18.40 0.81
CA MET A 24 10.09 18.58 1.44
C MET A 24 9.66 17.21 1.98
N LYS A 25 9.12 17.12 3.20
CA LYS A 25 8.52 15.87 3.73
C LYS A 25 7.21 15.53 3.01
N VAL A 26 7.23 15.49 1.69
CA VAL A 26 6.13 15.09 0.82
C VAL A 26 6.10 13.56 0.81
N GLU A 27 4.89 13.00 0.69
CA GLU A 27 4.70 11.56 0.60
C GLU A 27 5.52 10.95 -0.55
N PRO A 28 6.39 9.95 -0.30
CA PRO A 28 7.24 9.36 -1.33
C PRO A 28 6.46 8.77 -2.51
N PHE A 29 5.21 8.34 -2.27
CA PHE A 29 4.33 7.73 -3.27
C PHE A 29 3.67 8.72 -4.22
N THR A 30 3.83 10.03 -4.01
CA THR A 30 3.39 11.04 -5.00
C THR A 30 4.22 10.98 -6.28
N VAL A 31 5.41 10.37 -6.25
CA VAL A 31 6.27 10.20 -7.41
C VAL A 31 6.04 8.85 -8.08
N GLU A 32 5.54 8.88 -9.30
CA GLU A 32 5.44 7.70 -10.15
C GLU A 32 6.78 7.39 -10.83
N VAL A 33 7.45 6.33 -10.37
CA VAL A 33 8.80 5.97 -10.82
C VAL A 33 8.81 5.42 -12.26
N ARG A 34 7.82 4.60 -12.62
CA ARG A 34 7.80 3.94 -13.94
C ARG A 34 7.78 4.94 -15.12
N PRO A 35 6.90 5.96 -15.13
CA PRO A 35 6.93 6.98 -16.18
C PRO A 35 8.24 7.78 -16.25
N LEU A 36 8.92 7.99 -15.11
CA LEU A 36 10.21 8.67 -15.08
C LEU A 36 11.30 7.83 -15.75
N LEU A 37 11.39 6.54 -15.40
CA LEU A 37 12.35 5.62 -16.02
C LEU A 37 12.12 5.47 -17.53
N GLU A 38 10.87 5.44 -17.97
CA GLU A 38 10.51 5.40 -19.40
C GLU A 38 10.91 6.68 -20.15
N ARG A 39 10.89 7.85 -19.49
CA ARG A 39 11.39 9.10 -20.07
C ARG A 39 12.91 9.11 -20.13
N LEU A 40 13.60 8.75 -19.04
CA LEU A 40 15.07 8.66 -19.00
C LEU A 40 15.60 7.74 -20.10
N ARG A 41 15.01 6.54 -20.24
CA ARG A 41 15.38 5.60 -21.31
C ARG A 41 15.29 6.24 -22.71
N ARG A 42 14.19 6.93 -23.01
CA ARG A 42 14.02 7.61 -24.32
C ARG A 42 15.06 8.69 -24.54
N ILE A 43 15.35 9.51 -23.54
CA ILE A 43 16.33 10.60 -23.65
C ILE A 43 17.73 10.05 -23.97
N VAL A 44 18.16 8.99 -23.27
CA VAL A 44 19.45 8.33 -23.45
C VAL A 44 19.57 7.58 -24.78
N GLU A 45 18.48 6.96 -25.24
CA GLU A 45 18.46 6.26 -26.53
C GLU A 45 18.60 7.25 -27.70
N GLU A 46 18.01 8.44 -27.56
CA GLU A 46 18.03 9.47 -28.59
C GLU A 46 19.27 10.36 -28.57
N ASN A 47 19.89 10.60 -27.41
CA ASN A 47 21.09 11.45 -27.28
C ASN A 47 22.11 10.86 -26.31
N ARG A 48 23.32 10.63 -26.82
CA ARG A 48 24.43 10.00 -26.08
C ARG A 48 25.65 10.90 -25.94
N ASP A 49 25.46 12.21 -26.00
CA ASP A 49 26.56 13.12 -25.68
C ASP A 49 26.88 13.09 -24.17
N ALA A 50 28.14 13.40 -23.83
CA ALA A 50 28.65 13.24 -22.47
C ALA A 50 27.86 14.06 -21.43
N GLU A 51 27.49 15.30 -21.73
CA GLU A 51 26.77 16.16 -20.78
C GLU A 51 25.35 15.63 -20.52
N THR A 52 24.66 15.18 -21.56
CA THR A 52 23.32 14.57 -21.44
C THR A 52 23.39 13.27 -20.64
N LEU A 53 24.42 12.44 -20.83
CA LEU A 53 24.63 11.22 -20.05
C LEU A 53 24.90 11.50 -18.56
N VAL A 54 25.65 12.56 -18.25
CA VAL A 54 25.89 12.98 -16.85
C VAL A 54 24.57 13.41 -16.18
N LEU A 55 23.75 14.20 -16.88
CA LEU A 55 22.45 14.62 -16.36
C LEU A 55 21.47 13.45 -16.20
N ASP A 56 21.46 12.51 -17.16
CA ASP A 56 20.64 11.30 -17.06
C ASP A 56 21.05 10.43 -15.87
N ALA A 57 22.35 10.23 -15.67
CA ALA A 57 22.88 9.48 -14.53
C ALA A 57 22.50 10.13 -13.17
N GLU A 58 22.56 11.47 -13.08
CA GLU A 58 22.13 12.21 -11.89
C GLU A 58 20.61 12.07 -11.65
N ALA A 59 19.80 12.16 -12.71
CA ALA A 59 18.36 11.96 -12.60
C ALA A 59 18.03 10.53 -12.14
N LEU A 60 18.69 9.52 -12.70
CA LEU A 60 18.53 8.11 -12.33
C LEU A 60 18.95 7.87 -10.88
N TYR A 61 20.05 8.46 -10.43
CA TYR A 61 20.47 8.41 -9.02
C TYR A 61 19.37 8.93 -8.11
N ARG A 62 18.80 10.11 -8.39
CA ARG A 62 17.71 10.68 -7.58
C ARG A 62 16.46 9.80 -7.57
N VAL A 63 16.10 9.20 -8.71
CA VAL A 63 15.01 8.20 -8.77
C VAL A 63 15.29 7.03 -7.84
N SER A 64 16.53 6.52 -7.80
CA SER A 64 16.91 5.43 -6.89
C SER A 64 16.76 5.80 -5.41
N VAL A 65 17.06 7.05 -5.05
CA VAL A 65 16.88 7.55 -3.67
C VAL A 65 15.39 7.59 -3.31
N VAL A 66 14.53 8.06 -4.22
CA VAL A 66 13.07 8.06 -4.00
C VAL A 66 12.53 6.63 -3.85
N LEU A 67 13.00 5.69 -4.67
CA LEU A 67 12.64 4.27 -4.55
C LEU A 67 13.02 3.70 -3.18
N ALA A 68 14.20 4.02 -2.66
CA ALA A 68 14.63 3.60 -1.34
C ALA A 68 13.71 4.16 -0.23
N LEU A 69 13.25 5.42 -0.36
CA LEU A 69 12.28 6.01 0.55
C LEU A 69 10.92 5.31 0.49
N GLN A 70 10.42 5.01 -0.71
CA GLN A 70 9.18 4.24 -0.90
C GLN A 70 9.29 2.84 -0.27
N GLN A 71 10.41 2.15 -0.47
CA GLN A 71 10.67 0.85 0.16
C GLN A 71 10.66 0.95 1.69
N LYS A 72 11.35 1.95 2.25
CA LYS A 72 11.38 2.17 3.70
C LYS A 72 9.98 2.41 4.26
N ALA A 73 9.14 3.21 3.58
CA ALA A 73 7.78 3.47 3.99
C ALA A 73 6.90 2.19 3.98
N ILE A 74 7.06 1.32 2.98
CA ILE A 74 6.37 0.02 2.92
C ILE A 74 6.80 -0.87 4.09
N VAL A 75 8.11 -0.98 4.33
CA VAL A 75 8.65 -1.82 5.41
C VAL A 75 8.16 -1.32 6.77
N GLN A 76 8.16 -0.01 7.01
CA GLN A 76 7.63 0.57 8.24
C GLN A 76 6.14 0.29 8.42
N SER A 77 5.34 0.45 7.36
CA SER A 77 3.90 0.18 7.40
C SER A 77 3.60 -1.29 7.66
N ALA A 78 4.31 -2.21 6.98
CA ALA A 78 4.18 -3.65 7.20
C ALA A 78 4.62 -4.07 8.61
N SER A 79 5.70 -3.46 9.13
CA SER A 79 6.17 -3.73 10.49
C SER A 79 5.17 -3.23 11.54
N SER A 80 4.55 -2.07 11.32
CA SER A 80 3.47 -1.57 12.20
C SER A 80 2.28 -2.53 12.23
N LEU A 81 1.90 -3.14 11.10
CA LEU A 81 0.81 -4.12 11.04
C LEU A 81 1.15 -5.42 11.79
N PHE A 82 2.43 -5.81 11.84
CA PHE A 82 2.88 -7.03 12.51
C PHE A 82 2.95 -6.91 14.03
N VAL A 83 3.17 -5.71 14.56
CA VAL A 83 3.21 -5.48 16.02
C VAL A 83 1.82 -5.65 16.66
N ASP A 84 0.73 -5.51 15.90
CA ASP A 84 -0.62 -5.71 16.41
C ASP A 84 -1.13 -7.16 16.33
N ALA A 85 -0.68 -7.97 15.38
CA ALA A 85 -1.25 -9.32 15.20
C ALA A 85 -1.01 -10.25 16.40
N GLN A 86 0.19 -10.23 17.00
CA GLN A 86 0.50 -11.04 18.18
C GLN A 86 -0.18 -10.52 19.46
N ILE A 87 -0.28 -9.19 19.62
CA ILE A 87 -0.97 -8.57 20.76
C ILE A 87 -2.48 -8.86 20.67
N VAL A 88 -3.06 -8.71 19.48
CA VAL A 88 -4.46 -9.06 19.19
C VAL A 88 -4.69 -10.55 19.42
N ALA A 89 -3.83 -11.43 18.92
CA ALA A 89 -3.94 -12.87 19.17
C ALA A 89 -3.91 -13.20 20.67
N SER A 90 -3.01 -12.57 21.42
CA SER A 90 -2.90 -12.74 22.88
C SER A 90 -4.16 -12.26 23.60
N LYS A 91 -4.73 -11.12 23.18
CA LYS A 91 -6.00 -10.62 23.71
C LYS A 91 -7.18 -11.52 23.36
N VAL A 92 -7.22 -12.07 22.14
CA VAL A 92 -8.27 -13.00 21.72
C VAL A 92 -8.21 -14.29 22.54
N ILE A 93 -7.02 -14.88 22.70
CA ILE A 93 -6.81 -16.10 23.49
C ILE A 93 -7.16 -15.87 24.97
N GLY A 94 -6.80 -14.70 25.52
CA GLY A 94 -7.06 -14.36 26.93
C GLY A 94 -8.48 -13.86 27.22
N SER A 95 -9.34 -13.67 26.21
CA SER A 95 -10.68 -13.12 26.40
C SER A 95 -11.74 -14.21 26.65
N PRO A 96 -12.71 -13.99 27.56
CA PRO A 96 -13.80 -14.93 27.76
C PRO A 96 -14.72 -14.99 26.54
N PRO A 97 -15.40 -16.13 26.27
CA PRO A 97 -16.24 -16.33 25.08
C PRO A 97 -17.30 -15.24 24.87
N VAL A 98 -17.88 -14.71 25.95
CA VAL A 98 -18.90 -13.65 25.90
C VAL A 98 -18.34 -12.33 25.36
N ALA A 99 -17.11 -11.97 25.73
CA ALA A 99 -16.46 -10.76 25.23
C ALA A 99 -16.10 -10.88 23.74
N LEU A 100 -15.63 -12.06 23.33
CA LEU A 100 -15.35 -12.36 21.92
C LEU A 100 -16.61 -12.30 21.07
N ALA A 101 -17.72 -12.87 21.55
CA ALA A 101 -19.01 -12.80 20.86
C ALA A 101 -19.49 -11.35 20.70
N GLY A 102 -19.34 -10.50 21.73
CA GLY A 102 -19.67 -9.08 21.66
C GLY A 102 -18.84 -8.32 20.61
N VAL A 103 -17.52 -8.52 20.61
CA VAL A 103 -16.63 -7.89 19.62
C VAL A 103 -16.90 -8.40 18.21
N PHE A 104 -17.17 -9.70 18.05
CA PHE A 104 -17.53 -10.29 16.77
C PHE A 104 -18.80 -9.67 16.20
N LEU A 105 -19.85 -9.49 17.01
CA LEU A 105 -21.09 -8.85 16.58
C LEU A 105 -20.87 -7.39 16.14
N LEU A 106 -19.96 -6.66 16.79
CA LEU A 106 -19.61 -5.29 16.40
C LEU A 106 -18.81 -5.22 15.09
N ALA A 107 -17.95 -6.21 14.85
CA ALA A 107 -17.12 -6.30 13.65
C ALA A 107 -17.82 -7.00 12.48
N TRP A 108 -18.97 -7.64 12.71
CA TRP A 108 -19.70 -8.40 11.71
C TRP A 108 -20.22 -7.49 10.60
N ARG A 109 -19.54 -7.54 9.44
CA ARG A 109 -19.96 -6.90 8.19
C ARG A 109 -20.38 -8.00 7.21
N PRO A 110 -21.64 -8.46 7.23
CA PRO A 110 -22.05 -9.53 6.35
C PRO A 110 -21.86 -9.10 4.89
N LEU A 111 -21.29 -10.00 4.07
CA LEU A 111 -21.12 -9.81 2.62
C LEU A 111 -22.45 -9.59 1.90
N VAL A 112 -23.56 -9.95 2.55
CA VAL A 112 -24.92 -9.66 2.10
C VAL A 112 -25.25 -8.22 2.51
N ARG A 113 -25.42 -7.37 1.48
CA ARG A 113 -26.01 -6.03 1.60
C ARG A 113 -27.21 -6.09 2.55
N ILE A 114 -27.26 -5.24 3.57
CA ILE A 114 -28.28 -5.28 4.63
C ILE A 114 -29.70 -5.16 4.04
N GLU A 115 -29.82 -4.57 2.85
CA GLU A 115 -31.05 -4.43 2.07
C GLU A 115 -31.63 -5.76 1.57
N GLN A 116 -30.84 -6.84 1.58
CA GLN A 116 -31.28 -8.19 1.20
C GLN A 116 -31.60 -9.07 2.41
N VAL A 117 -31.35 -8.58 3.63
CA VAL A 117 -31.69 -9.29 4.87
C VAL A 117 -33.17 -9.10 5.15
N SER A 118 -33.96 -10.16 4.92
CA SER A 118 -35.39 -10.18 5.25
C SER A 118 -35.63 -10.91 6.58
N SER A 119 -36.68 -10.55 7.31
CA SER A 119 -37.05 -11.24 8.55
C SER A 119 -37.16 -12.78 8.41
N PRO A 120 -37.73 -13.33 7.31
CA PRO A 120 -37.74 -14.78 7.10
C PRO A 120 -36.35 -15.40 6.96
N LEU A 121 -35.40 -14.67 6.35
CA LEU A 121 -34.01 -15.10 6.25
C LEU A 121 -33.39 -15.19 7.64
N LEU A 122 -33.52 -14.14 8.46
CA LEU A 122 -32.99 -14.11 9.83
C LEU A 122 -33.54 -15.25 10.69
N LEU A 123 -34.84 -15.55 10.57
CA LEU A 123 -35.46 -16.64 11.32
C LEU A 123 -34.91 -18.01 10.92
N ARG A 124 -34.75 -18.27 9.61
CA ARG A 124 -34.13 -19.51 9.12
C ARG A 124 -32.69 -19.66 9.54
N TRP A 125 -31.93 -18.57 9.57
CA TRP A 125 -30.55 -18.58 10.06
C TRP A 125 -30.48 -18.90 11.55
N TYR A 126 -31.37 -18.30 12.35
CA TYR A 126 -31.48 -18.59 13.78
C TYR A 126 -31.84 -20.06 14.03
N GLU A 127 -32.86 -20.59 13.35
CA GLU A 127 -33.26 -22.00 13.42
C GLU A 127 -32.11 -22.93 12.99
N HIS A 128 -31.43 -22.61 11.88
CA HIS A 128 -30.28 -23.38 11.42
C HIS A 128 -29.15 -23.39 12.46
N PHE A 129 -28.83 -22.23 13.04
CA PHE A 129 -27.76 -22.12 14.03
C PHE A 129 -28.08 -22.91 15.31
N LEU A 130 -29.33 -22.91 15.75
CA LEU A 130 -29.79 -23.74 16.88
C LEU A 130 -29.85 -25.24 16.55
N SER A 131 -30.02 -25.60 15.28
CA SER A 131 -30.01 -26.99 14.83
C SER A 131 -28.61 -27.61 14.78
N LEU A 132 -27.56 -26.78 14.84
CA LEU A 132 -26.19 -27.26 14.86
C LEU A 132 -25.92 -27.99 16.19
N PRO A 133 -25.29 -29.17 16.15
CA PRO A 133 -24.94 -29.90 17.37
C PRO A 133 -24.03 -29.03 18.22
N THR A 134 -24.34 -28.93 19.51
CA THR A 134 -23.48 -28.27 20.49
C THR A 134 -22.13 -28.98 20.44
N ARG A 135 -21.06 -28.30 20.02
CA ARG A 135 -19.71 -28.87 20.08
C ARG A 135 -19.33 -29.01 21.56
N GLY A 136 -19.72 -30.14 22.13
CA GLY A 136 -19.65 -30.37 23.58
C GLY A 136 -20.24 -31.72 24.01
N VAL A 137 -20.02 -32.80 23.26
CA VAL A 137 -19.92 -34.14 23.84
C VAL A 137 -18.80 -34.87 23.09
N VAL A 138 -17.56 -34.59 23.49
CA VAL A 138 -16.47 -35.56 23.37
C VAL A 138 -16.57 -36.38 24.64
N GLN A 139 -16.65 -37.71 24.49
CA GLN A 139 -16.62 -38.69 25.59
C GLN A 139 -15.36 -38.55 26.45
#